data_AF-A0A7X6UKM3-F1
#
_entry.id   AF-A0A7X6UKM3-F1
#
_cell.length_a   1.000
_cell.length_b   1.000
_cell.length_c   1.000
_cell.angle_alpha   90.00
_cell.angle_beta   90.00
_cell.angle_gamma   90.00
#
_symmetry.space_group_name_H-M   'P 1'
#
loop_
_entity.id
_entity.type
_entity.pdbx_description
1 polymer ?
#
loop_
_entity_poly.entity_id
_entity_poly.type
_entity_poly.pdbx_seq_one_letter_code
_entity_poly.pdbx_strand_id
1 'polypeptide(L)'
;MMQSKWVRVPVKILLIWMVITIYFYFQQPVIYRYQNLNANIPIGNAQLLFHEINVTNQDEYQQIHWMDDQETPWQFTLYQKMVDLGLPMSWYVPILKVISFYSWPPLAQDSYYLYIYGTFIYPEDVVYDESASSLERFNVYIYPGTSNGTGSQHEFFRNADMINVHGRIDPKMMDQPLIINVVDKEDARSTKLIFTPEWEKERLLQREERYKSPADPVRNFIHNIYDNQPQKAFKNVLPKKRDHISLSVPNQDLLGKNIQMEGSLSWIDVFEGYLNVYRVDTEIGEFSENNFIPQEKLTFYTVRDQDGNYKIIYLKPQG
;
A
#
# COMPACT_ATOMS: atom_id res chain seq x y z
N MET A 1 -43.25 28.23 -27.01
CA MET A 1 -42.26 28.71 -26.01
C MET A 1 -42.42 27.95 -24.68
N MET A 2 -42.00 26.68 -24.60
CA MET A 2 -42.08 25.89 -23.34
C MET A 2 -40.83 25.04 -23.05
N GLN A 3 -39.83 25.01 -23.93
CA GLN A 3 -38.61 24.21 -23.74
C GLN A 3 -37.57 24.89 -22.82
N SER A 4 -37.54 26.24 -22.75
CA SER A 4 -36.51 26.96 -21.97
C SER A 4 -36.70 26.89 -20.44
N LYS A 5 -37.93 26.82 -19.92
CA LYS A 5 -38.15 26.80 -18.47
C LYS A 5 -37.85 25.43 -17.83
N TRP A 6 -38.19 24.35 -18.51
CA TRP A 6 -37.94 22.98 -18.03
C TRP A 6 -36.47 22.56 -18.11
N VAL A 7 -35.69 23.13 -19.03
CA VAL A 7 -34.23 22.93 -19.09
C VAL A 7 -33.50 23.72 -18.00
N ARG A 8 -34.06 24.86 -17.53
CA ARG A 8 -33.45 25.66 -16.44
C ARG A 8 -33.47 24.93 -15.10
N VAL A 9 -34.47 24.10 -14.83
CA VAL A 9 -34.57 23.34 -13.57
C VAL A 9 -33.42 22.34 -13.39
N PRO A 10 -33.16 21.39 -14.32
CA PRO A 10 -32.05 20.46 -14.19
C PRO A 10 -30.70 21.18 -14.22
N VAL A 11 -30.55 22.25 -15.01
CA VAL A 11 -29.31 23.06 -15.00
C VAL A 11 -29.05 23.67 -13.61
N LYS A 12 -30.08 24.20 -12.94
CA LYS A 12 -29.93 24.70 -11.57
C LYS A 12 -29.59 23.60 -10.58
N ILE A 13 -30.21 22.42 -10.71
CA ILE A 13 -29.90 21.26 -9.86
C ILE A 13 -28.43 20.83 -10.05
N LEU A 14 -27.97 20.76 -11.30
CA LEU A 14 -26.57 20.43 -11.60
C LEU A 14 -25.59 21.47 -11.06
N LEU A 15 -25.91 22.76 -11.13
CA LEU A 15 -25.08 23.83 -10.56
C LEU A 15 -25.01 23.73 -9.03
N ILE A 16 -26.15 23.51 -8.36
CA ILE A 16 -26.19 23.30 -6.92
C ILE A 16 -25.34 22.09 -6.55
N TRP A 17 -25.50 20.99 -7.29
CA TRP A 17 -24.73 19.77 -7.04
C TRP A 17 -23.23 20.00 -7.26
N MET A 18 -22.84 20.70 -8.33
CA MET A 18 -21.45 21.09 -8.58
C MET A 18 -20.85 21.89 -7.42
N VAL A 19 -21.57 22.89 -6.89
CA VAL A 19 -21.11 23.68 -5.74
C VAL A 19 -20.93 22.79 -4.50
N ILE A 20 -21.86 21.87 -4.24
CA ILE A 20 -21.77 20.91 -3.13
C ILE A 20 -20.56 19.99 -3.34
N THR A 21 -20.39 19.40 -4.52
CA THR A 21 -19.26 18.52 -4.84
C THR A 21 -17.91 19.25 -4.69
N ILE A 22 -17.80 20.49 -5.17
CA ILE A 22 -16.60 21.31 -5.01
C ILE A 22 -16.33 21.58 -3.52
N TYR A 23 -17.36 21.92 -2.75
CA TYR A 23 -17.21 22.15 -1.33
C TYR A 23 -16.64 20.91 -0.62
N PHE A 24 -17.22 19.72 -0.84
CA PHE A 24 -16.72 18.47 -0.25
C PHE A 24 -15.34 18.07 -0.75
N TYR A 25 -15.02 18.33 -2.01
CA TYR A 25 -13.68 18.09 -2.57
C TYR A 25 -12.59 18.84 -1.78
N PHE A 26 -12.83 20.09 -1.38
CA PHE A 26 -11.87 20.87 -0.61
C PHE A 26 -11.76 20.44 0.87
N GLN A 27 -12.77 19.73 1.39
CA GLN A 27 -12.76 19.13 2.73
C GLN A 27 -12.02 17.78 2.78
N GLN A 28 -11.70 17.18 1.62
CA GLN A 28 -10.97 15.91 1.60
C GLN A 28 -9.54 16.09 2.12
N PRO A 29 -8.98 15.09 2.82
CA PRO A 29 -7.62 15.15 3.34
C PRO A 29 -6.62 15.29 2.20
N VAL A 30 -5.51 15.94 2.52
CA VAL A 30 -4.38 16.15 1.63
C VAL A 30 -3.27 15.23 2.09
N ILE A 31 -2.71 14.48 1.15
CA ILE A 31 -1.47 13.75 1.35
C ILE A 31 -0.35 14.45 0.58
N TYR A 32 0.81 14.46 1.23
CA TYR A 32 2.09 14.80 0.66
C TYR A 32 2.92 13.52 0.61
N ARG A 33 3.30 13.09 -0.59
CA ARG A 33 4.03 11.84 -0.83
C ARG A 33 5.45 12.16 -1.28
N TYR A 34 6.42 11.39 -0.81
CA TYR A 34 7.78 11.43 -1.30
C TYR A 34 8.26 10.01 -1.55
N GLN A 35 8.44 9.66 -2.82
CA GLN A 35 8.77 8.29 -3.28
C GLN A 35 10.22 8.14 -3.73
N ASN A 36 11.00 9.22 -3.79
CA ASN A 36 12.40 9.21 -4.21
C ASN A 36 13.37 8.83 -3.08
N LEU A 37 12.85 8.26 -1.99
CA LEU A 37 13.66 7.68 -0.94
C LEU A 37 14.04 6.28 -1.39
N ASN A 38 15.28 6.10 -1.84
CA ASN A 38 15.83 4.80 -2.25
C ASN A 38 17.02 4.46 -1.35
N ALA A 39 16.76 4.37 -0.05
CA ALA A 39 17.81 4.17 0.94
C ALA A 39 17.86 2.70 1.35
N ASN A 40 18.95 2.01 0.97
CA ASN A 40 19.30 0.70 1.49
C ASN A 40 20.21 0.88 2.72
N ILE A 41 19.68 0.54 3.89
CA ILE A 41 20.35 0.69 5.18
C ILE A 41 20.71 -0.71 5.69
N PRO A 42 22.00 -1.05 5.84
CA PRO A 42 22.39 -2.31 6.46
C PRO A 42 22.01 -2.31 7.94
N ILE A 43 21.42 -3.42 8.40
CA ILE A 43 21.11 -3.69 9.81
C ILE A 43 21.64 -5.08 10.13
N GLY A 44 22.79 -5.17 10.80
CA GLY A 44 23.55 -6.40 10.91
C GLY A 44 23.86 -7.01 9.54
N ASN A 45 23.36 -8.23 9.31
CA ASN A 45 23.44 -8.92 8.01
C ASN A 45 22.17 -8.76 7.14
N ALA A 46 21.17 -8.04 7.64
CA ALA A 46 19.90 -7.77 6.96
C ALA A 46 19.91 -6.37 6.30
N GLN A 47 18.84 -6.08 5.56
CA GLN A 47 18.68 -4.82 4.83
C GLN A 47 17.34 -4.16 5.15
N LEU A 48 17.37 -2.89 5.55
CA LEU A 48 16.19 -2.05 5.69
C LEU A 48 16.12 -1.09 4.51
N LEU A 49 15.06 -1.19 3.72
CA LEU A 49 14.80 -0.35 2.56
C LEU A 49 13.61 0.56 2.86
N PHE A 50 13.80 1.88 2.83
CA PHE A 50 12.68 2.82 2.84
C PHE A 50 12.32 3.23 1.42
N HIS A 51 11.02 3.32 1.13
CA HIS A 51 10.48 3.53 -0.23
C HIS A 51 9.65 4.79 -0.36
N GLU A 52 8.96 5.17 0.70
CA GLU A 52 7.98 6.23 0.63
C GLU A 52 7.75 6.86 1.99
N ILE A 53 7.57 8.17 1.96
CA ILE A 53 7.15 8.97 3.10
C ILE A 53 5.84 9.61 2.73
N ASN A 54 4.83 9.39 3.56
CA ASN A 54 3.52 10.01 3.41
C ASN A 54 3.24 10.89 4.61
N VAL A 55 2.84 12.13 4.34
CA VAL A 55 2.36 13.05 5.36
C VAL A 55 0.90 13.39 5.05
N THR A 56 0.01 13.21 6.02
CA THR A 56 -1.43 13.46 5.85
C THR A 56 -1.95 14.40 6.93
N ASN A 57 -2.82 15.32 6.53
CA ASN A 57 -3.56 16.14 7.48
C ASN A 57 -4.83 15.45 8.01
N GLN A 58 -5.05 14.18 7.68
CA GLN A 58 -6.14 13.38 8.24
C GLN A 58 -5.89 13.12 9.73
N ASP A 59 -6.88 13.41 10.58
CA ASP A 59 -6.80 13.08 12.01
C ASP A 59 -7.15 11.60 12.24
N GLU A 60 -6.14 10.75 12.25
CA GLU A 60 -6.34 9.32 12.47
C GLU A 60 -6.76 8.97 13.90
N TYR A 61 -6.45 9.82 14.89
CA TYR A 61 -6.87 9.57 16.26
C TYR A 61 -8.38 9.74 16.37
N GLN A 62 -8.92 10.86 15.86
CA GLN A 62 -10.37 11.07 15.86
C GLN A 62 -11.12 10.01 15.05
N GLN A 63 -10.54 9.47 13.97
CA GLN A 63 -11.18 8.38 13.23
C GLN A 63 -11.34 7.07 14.00
N ILE A 64 -10.41 6.75 14.89
CA ILE A 64 -10.51 5.54 15.73
C ILE A 64 -11.61 5.78 16.78
N HIS A 65 -11.65 6.97 17.38
CA HIS A 65 -12.64 7.34 18.40
C HIS A 65 -14.02 7.69 17.84
N TRP A 66 -14.17 7.91 16.54
CA TRP A 66 -15.46 8.08 15.87
C TRP A 66 -16.40 6.86 15.99
N MET A 67 -15.87 5.70 16.37
CA MET A 67 -16.68 4.51 16.66
C MET A 67 -17.06 4.38 18.14
N ASP A 68 -16.41 5.15 19.03
CA ASP A 68 -16.61 5.09 20.48
C ASP A 68 -17.69 6.08 20.98
N ASP A 69 -17.99 7.12 20.19
CA ASP A 69 -19.14 7.97 20.44
C ASP A 69 -20.45 7.20 20.17
N GLN A 70 -21.41 7.28 21.11
CA GLN A 70 -22.63 6.45 21.16
C GLN A 70 -23.57 6.57 19.94
N GLU A 71 -23.28 7.45 18.98
CA GLU A 71 -24.01 7.59 17.74
C GLU A 71 -23.17 7.06 16.58
N THR A 72 -23.47 5.84 16.12
CA THR A 72 -22.91 5.30 14.87
C THR A 72 -23.15 6.30 13.73
N PRO A 73 -22.09 6.79 13.05
CA PRO A 73 -22.26 7.75 11.97
C PRO A 73 -23.22 7.21 10.90
N TRP A 74 -24.09 8.09 10.36
CA TRP A 74 -25.17 7.69 9.44
C TRP A 74 -24.68 6.89 8.22
N GLN A 75 -23.42 7.08 7.83
CA GLN A 75 -22.73 6.37 6.76
C GLN A 75 -22.68 4.85 7.03
N PHE A 76 -22.36 4.47 8.26
CA PHE A 76 -22.34 3.07 8.69
C PHE A 76 -23.75 2.51 8.86
N THR A 77 -24.71 3.34 9.29
CA THR A 77 -26.14 2.95 9.29
C THR A 77 -26.64 2.65 7.87
N LEU A 78 -26.20 3.42 6.87
CA LEU A 78 -26.56 3.15 5.47
C LEU A 78 -25.95 1.83 5.00
N TYR A 79 -24.67 1.61 5.28
CA TYR A 79 -23.99 0.35 4.96
C TYR A 79 -24.69 -0.84 5.60
N GLN A 80 -25.01 -0.77 6.90
CA GLN A 80 -25.73 -1.83 7.62
C GLN A 80 -27.09 -2.11 6.97
N LYS A 81 -27.87 -1.07 6.64
CA LYS A 81 -29.16 -1.24 5.94
C LYS A 81 -29.01 -1.92 4.58
N MET A 82 -27.93 -1.65 3.84
CA MET A 82 -27.68 -2.33 2.57
C MET A 82 -27.45 -3.83 2.75
N VAL A 83 -26.73 -4.20 3.81
CA VAL A 83 -26.53 -5.59 4.21
C VAL A 83 -27.85 -6.24 4.62
N ASP A 84 -28.61 -5.57 5.49
CA ASP A 84 -29.90 -6.08 6.00
C ASP A 84 -30.94 -6.26 4.88
N LEU A 85 -30.90 -5.41 3.84
CA LEU A 85 -31.76 -5.50 2.67
C LEU A 85 -31.29 -6.52 1.62
N GLY A 86 -30.14 -7.16 1.83
CA GLY A 86 -29.59 -8.17 0.91
C GLY A 86 -29.20 -7.60 -0.45
N LEU A 87 -28.72 -6.35 -0.51
CA LEU A 87 -28.29 -5.75 -1.77
C LEU A 87 -27.05 -6.48 -2.34
N PRO A 88 -26.83 -6.44 -3.67
CA PRO A 88 -25.66 -7.08 -4.27
C PRO A 88 -24.35 -6.53 -3.68
N MET A 89 -23.42 -7.42 -3.27
CA MET A 89 -22.09 -7.03 -2.78
C MET A 89 -21.33 -6.11 -3.75
N SER A 90 -21.58 -6.24 -5.06
CA SER A 90 -20.99 -5.38 -6.09
C SER A 90 -21.36 -3.90 -5.94
N TRP A 91 -22.43 -3.57 -5.20
CA TRP A 91 -22.87 -2.20 -4.94
C TRP A 91 -22.20 -1.57 -3.72
N TYR A 92 -21.63 -2.38 -2.83
CA TYR A 92 -21.16 -1.91 -1.53
C TYR A 92 -19.99 -0.95 -1.68
N VAL A 93 -18.98 -1.34 -2.45
CA VAL A 93 -17.78 -0.53 -2.68
C VAL A 93 -18.11 0.79 -3.41
N PRO A 94 -18.84 0.80 -4.53
CA PRO A 94 -19.24 2.06 -5.17
C PRO A 94 -20.00 3.01 -4.25
N ILE A 95 -20.95 2.49 -3.47
CA ILE A 95 -21.75 3.32 -2.57
C ILE A 95 -20.90 3.87 -1.42
N LEU A 96 -20.06 3.03 -0.81
CA LEU A 96 -19.11 3.47 0.21
C LEU A 96 -18.20 4.59 -0.31
N LYS A 97 -17.69 4.48 -1.55
CA LYS A 97 -16.86 5.54 -2.17
C LYS A 97 -17.61 6.87 -2.25
N VAL A 98 -18.88 6.85 -2.69
CA VAL A 98 -19.71 8.06 -2.78
C VAL A 98 -19.94 8.64 -1.39
N ILE A 99 -20.29 7.81 -0.41
CA ILE A 99 -20.56 8.24 0.96
C ILE A 99 -19.31 8.84 1.61
N SER A 100 -18.15 8.19 1.47
CA SER A 100 -16.88 8.68 1.99
C SER A 100 -16.51 10.05 1.39
N PHE A 101 -16.78 10.28 0.10
CA PHE A 101 -16.55 11.59 -0.52
C PHE A 101 -17.45 12.70 0.07
N TYR A 102 -18.70 12.39 0.38
CA TYR A 102 -19.64 13.33 1.03
C TYR A 102 -19.60 13.25 2.56
N SER A 103 -18.55 12.64 3.12
CA SER A 103 -18.26 12.67 4.56
C SER A 103 -17.21 13.74 4.85
N TRP A 104 -17.23 14.29 6.07
CA TRP A 104 -16.21 15.23 6.56
C TRP A 104 -15.20 14.49 7.42
N PRO A 105 -14.14 13.88 6.85
CA PRO A 105 -13.09 13.29 7.66
C PRO A 105 -12.49 14.35 8.60
N PRO A 106 -12.13 13.98 9.83
CA PRO A 106 -11.56 14.94 10.75
C PRO A 106 -10.16 15.30 10.23
N LEU A 107 -9.86 16.59 10.19
CA LEU A 107 -8.57 17.10 9.71
C LEU A 107 -7.78 17.66 10.89
N ALA A 108 -6.53 17.23 11.03
CA ALA A 108 -5.62 17.74 12.03
C ALA A 108 -5.13 19.13 11.63
N GLN A 109 -5.09 20.07 12.59
CA GLN A 109 -4.67 21.45 12.35
C GLN A 109 -3.21 21.70 12.77
N ASP A 110 -2.82 21.16 13.92
CA ASP A 110 -1.55 21.52 14.58
C ASP A 110 -0.42 20.52 14.31
N SER A 111 -0.76 19.31 13.86
CA SER A 111 0.22 18.24 13.62
C SER A 111 -0.31 17.29 12.57
N TYR A 112 0.45 17.07 11.51
CA TYR A 112 0.12 16.07 10.49
C TYR A 112 0.69 14.71 10.87
N TYR A 113 0.04 13.66 10.43
CA TYR A 113 0.53 12.30 10.57
C TYR A 113 1.60 12.04 9.51
N LEU A 114 2.71 11.47 9.93
CA LEU A 114 3.82 11.11 9.07
C LEU A 114 4.00 9.60 9.11
N TYR A 115 4.12 8.98 7.94
CA TYR A 115 4.42 7.58 7.75
C TYR A 115 5.67 7.42 6.90
N ILE A 116 6.55 6.51 7.29
CA ILE A 116 7.67 6.03 6.48
C ILE A 116 7.41 4.56 6.23
N TYR A 117 7.34 4.18 4.96
CA TYR A 117 7.09 2.82 4.54
C TYR A 117 8.37 2.20 3.98
N GLY A 118 8.61 0.95 4.36
CA GLY A 118 9.79 0.23 3.96
C GLY A 118 9.62 -1.28 4.01
N THR A 119 10.70 -1.97 3.66
CA THR A 119 10.80 -3.42 3.69
C THR A 119 12.09 -3.81 4.38
N PHE A 120 11.99 -4.70 5.35
CA PHE A 120 13.13 -5.33 6.00
C PHE A 120 13.34 -6.71 5.40
N ILE A 121 14.53 -6.99 4.87
CA ILE A 121 14.88 -8.25 4.23
C ILE A 121 15.96 -8.94 5.05
N TYR A 122 15.64 -10.15 5.51
CA TYR A 122 16.58 -11.03 6.18
C TYR A 122 17.47 -11.75 5.14
N PRO A 123 18.73 -12.06 5.50
CA PRO A 123 19.64 -12.76 4.59
C PRO A 123 19.21 -14.19 4.29
N GLU A 124 18.45 -14.81 5.21
CA GLU A 124 17.98 -16.20 5.13
C GLU A 124 16.51 -16.28 5.54
N ASP A 125 15.87 -17.41 5.26
CA ASP A 125 14.50 -17.70 5.69
C ASP A 125 14.41 -17.68 7.23
N VAL A 126 13.35 -17.08 7.74
CA VAL A 126 13.15 -16.83 9.16
C VAL A 126 12.13 -17.83 9.71
N VAL A 127 12.49 -18.53 10.78
CA VAL A 127 11.54 -19.33 11.57
C VAL A 127 10.88 -18.41 12.60
N TYR A 128 9.61 -18.09 12.37
CA TYR A 128 8.90 -17.01 13.07
C TYR A 128 8.65 -17.26 14.56
N ASP A 129 8.52 -18.52 14.99
CA ASP A 129 8.36 -18.85 16.41
C ASP A 129 9.65 -18.65 17.23
N GLU A 130 10.81 -18.52 16.58
CA GLU A 130 12.13 -18.46 17.24
C GLU A 130 12.90 -17.16 16.99
N SER A 131 12.38 -16.27 16.14
CA SER A 131 13.09 -15.06 15.72
C SER A 131 12.56 -13.79 16.40
N ALA A 132 13.48 -12.92 16.82
CA ALA A 132 13.13 -11.57 17.26
C ALA A 132 12.42 -10.83 16.12
N SER A 133 11.30 -10.18 16.43
CA SER A 133 10.56 -9.33 15.48
C SER A 133 11.52 -8.37 14.79
N SER A 134 11.34 -8.12 13.48
CA SER A 134 12.12 -7.12 12.73
C SER A 134 12.20 -5.77 13.47
N LEU A 135 11.14 -5.40 14.20
CA LEU A 135 11.04 -4.16 14.99
C LEU A 135 12.02 -4.11 16.17
N GLU A 136 12.50 -5.25 16.65
CA GLU A 136 13.45 -5.33 17.75
C GLU A 136 14.90 -5.12 17.30
N ARG A 137 15.18 -5.14 15.98
CA ARG A 137 16.54 -5.05 15.42
C ARG A 137 17.04 -3.64 15.19
N PHE A 138 16.12 -2.67 15.07
CA PHE A 138 16.48 -1.27 14.84
C PHE A 138 15.54 -0.31 15.56
N ASN A 139 15.92 0.96 15.63
CA ASN A 139 15.05 2.08 15.99
C ASN A 139 15.11 3.12 14.88
N VAL A 140 13.98 3.77 14.59
CA VAL A 140 13.91 4.87 13.62
C VAL A 140 13.45 6.13 14.34
N TYR A 141 14.28 7.17 14.27
CA TYR A 141 13.97 8.50 14.77
C TYR A 141 13.84 9.48 13.61
N ILE A 142 12.86 10.37 13.69
CA ILE A 142 12.50 11.30 12.62
C ILE A 142 12.59 12.70 13.22
N TYR A 143 13.26 13.63 12.52
CA TYR A 143 13.34 15.04 12.90
C TYR A 143 13.06 15.94 11.69
N PRO A 144 12.42 17.11 11.88
CA PRO A 144 11.96 17.69 13.14
C PRO A 144 10.62 17.11 13.67
N GLY A 145 10.13 16.03 13.07
CA GLY A 145 8.96 15.30 13.57
C GLY A 145 9.23 14.52 14.87
N THR A 146 8.26 13.67 15.22
CA THR A 146 8.39 12.68 16.29
C THR A 146 8.00 11.31 15.76
N SER A 147 8.76 10.28 16.11
CA SER A 147 8.37 8.87 15.90
C SER A 147 7.46 8.44 17.05
N ASN A 148 6.26 7.96 16.74
CA ASN A 148 5.28 7.50 17.72
C ASN A 148 5.21 5.97 17.82
N GLY A 149 5.64 5.26 16.77
CA GLY A 149 5.69 3.82 16.78
C GLY A 149 6.18 3.23 15.47
N THR A 150 6.38 1.92 15.51
CA THR A 150 6.77 1.10 14.37
C THR A 150 5.86 -0.11 14.31
N GLY A 151 5.44 -0.48 13.11
CA GLY A 151 4.65 -1.68 12.86
C GLY A 151 5.34 -2.54 11.80
N SER A 152 5.11 -3.83 11.88
CA SER A 152 5.56 -4.82 10.90
C SER A 152 4.37 -5.65 10.46
N GLN A 153 4.28 -5.90 9.15
CA GLN A 153 3.36 -6.87 8.58
C GLN A 153 4.16 -7.92 7.83
N HIS A 154 3.79 -9.18 8.00
CA HIS A 154 4.33 -10.28 7.23
C HIS A 154 3.36 -10.66 6.10
N GLU A 155 3.88 -11.06 4.95
CA GLU A 155 3.08 -11.55 3.82
C GLU A 155 3.40 -13.03 3.54
N PHE A 156 3.60 -13.43 2.29
CA PHE A 156 3.99 -14.82 1.98
C PHE A 156 5.52 -15.03 1.93
N PHE A 157 6.30 -14.03 2.35
CA PHE A 157 7.75 -14.03 2.23
C PHE A 157 8.44 -14.60 3.45
N ARG A 158 9.13 -15.75 3.35
CA ARG A 158 9.87 -16.36 4.46
C ARG A 158 11.01 -15.51 5.01
N ASN A 159 11.50 -14.52 4.26
CA ASN A 159 12.67 -13.71 4.61
C ASN A 159 12.44 -12.19 4.55
N ALA A 160 11.20 -11.71 4.60
CA ALA A 160 10.95 -10.26 4.58
C ALA A 160 9.72 -9.82 5.36
N ASP A 161 9.85 -8.67 6.01
CA ASP A 161 8.78 -8.00 6.72
C ASP A 161 8.58 -6.59 6.17
N MET A 162 7.32 -6.18 6.11
CA MET A 162 6.89 -4.89 5.61
C MET A 162 6.80 -3.95 6.80
N ILE A 163 7.60 -2.90 6.79
CA ILE A 163 7.78 -2.01 7.94
C ILE A 163 7.05 -0.70 7.70
N ASN A 164 6.35 -0.23 8.71
CA ASN A 164 5.91 1.14 8.79
C ASN A 164 6.49 1.81 10.05
N VAL A 165 6.91 3.05 9.89
CA VAL A 165 7.24 3.95 11.01
C VAL A 165 6.22 5.06 10.94
N HIS A 166 5.53 5.32 12.04
CA HIS A 166 4.53 6.38 12.09
C HIS A 166 4.88 7.40 13.17
N GLY A 167 4.46 8.62 12.91
CA GLY A 167 4.90 9.77 13.64
C GLY A 167 4.06 10.99 13.36
N ARG A 168 4.56 12.14 13.79
CA ARG A 168 3.90 13.43 13.65
C ARG A 168 4.89 14.50 13.23
N ILE A 169 4.42 15.47 12.45
CA ILE A 169 5.23 16.62 12.01
C ILE A 169 4.39 17.89 12.02
N ASP A 170 4.99 19.01 12.46
CA ASP A 170 4.38 20.33 12.31
C ASP A 170 4.31 20.68 10.81
N PRO A 171 3.13 21.04 10.27
CA PRO A 171 2.98 21.44 8.87
C PRO A 171 3.98 22.52 8.42
N LYS A 172 4.37 23.43 9.31
CA LYS A 172 5.35 24.51 9.03
C LYS A 172 6.78 24.00 8.83
N MET A 173 7.06 22.76 9.25
CA MET A 173 8.36 22.13 9.15
C MET A 173 8.45 21.12 8.00
N MET A 174 7.36 20.87 7.27
CA MET A 174 7.34 19.86 6.20
C MET A 174 8.28 20.18 5.04
N ASP A 175 8.52 21.46 4.75
CA ASP A 175 9.41 21.90 3.69
C ASP A 175 10.86 22.09 4.17
N GLN A 176 11.15 21.75 5.43
CA GLN A 176 12.50 21.76 5.98
C GLN A 176 13.20 20.42 5.74
N PRO A 177 14.55 20.37 5.83
CA PRO A 177 15.27 19.10 5.75
C PRO A 177 14.76 18.10 6.78
N LEU A 178 14.34 16.93 6.30
CA LEU A 178 13.97 15.80 7.14
C LEU A 178 15.24 15.00 7.46
N ILE A 179 15.39 14.63 8.73
CA ILE A 179 16.46 13.76 9.21
C ILE A 179 15.82 12.45 9.67
N ILE A 180 16.17 11.35 9.02
CA ILE A 180 15.82 10.00 9.48
C ILE A 180 17.09 9.37 10.04
N ASN A 181 17.09 9.07 11.33
CA ASN A 181 18.18 8.41 12.01
C ASN A 181 17.76 6.97 12.35
N VAL A 182 18.39 6.00 11.69
CA VAL A 182 18.18 4.58 11.94
C VAL A 182 19.31 4.07 12.82
N VAL A 183 18.98 3.55 14.00
CA VAL A 183 19.94 2.96 14.93
C VAL A 183 19.82 1.45 14.85
N ASP A 184 20.88 0.81 14.40
CA ASP A 184 21.05 -0.64 14.43
C ASP A 184 21.29 -1.08 15.87
N LYS A 185 20.49 -2.02 16.38
CA LYS A 185 20.64 -2.56 17.74
C LYS A 185 21.58 -3.76 17.79
N GLU A 186 21.91 -4.38 16.67
CA GLU A 186 22.84 -5.51 16.59
C GLU A 186 24.29 -5.06 16.74
N ASP A 187 24.67 -3.99 16.05
CA ASP A 187 26.06 -3.50 16.04
C ASP A 187 26.24 -2.07 16.60
N ALA A 188 25.15 -1.47 17.11
CA ALA A 188 25.09 -0.11 17.67
C ALA A 188 25.46 1.01 16.69
N ARG A 189 25.50 0.76 15.37
CA ARG A 189 25.72 1.80 14.37
C ARG A 189 24.47 2.64 14.17
N SER A 190 24.66 3.86 13.69
CA SER A 190 23.57 4.74 13.30
C SER A 190 23.79 5.28 11.89
N THR A 191 22.74 5.18 11.07
CA THR A 191 22.70 5.72 9.71
C THR A 191 21.77 6.91 9.70
N LYS A 192 22.28 8.06 9.25
CA LYS A 192 21.50 9.30 9.11
C LYS A 192 21.24 9.60 7.64
N LEU A 193 19.97 9.71 7.29
CA LEU A 193 19.52 10.22 6.01
C LEU A 193 19.05 11.66 6.20
N ILE A 194 19.60 12.58 5.41
CA ILE A 194 19.26 14.01 5.47
C ILE A 194 18.92 14.47 4.05
N PHE A 195 17.69 14.88 3.83
CA PHE A 195 17.21 15.36 2.54
C PHE A 195 16.02 16.29 2.72
N THR A 196 15.72 17.08 1.70
CA THR A 196 14.49 17.89 1.67
C THR A 196 13.50 17.19 0.74
N PRO A 197 12.34 16.73 1.24
CA PRO A 197 11.38 16.02 0.39
C PRO A 197 10.77 16.95 -0.66
N GLU A 198 10.75 16.51 -1.91
CA GLU A 198 9.97 17.16 -2.97
C GLU A 198 8.56 16.54 -2.95
N TRP A 199 7.65 17.18 -2.21
CA TRP A 199 6.32 16.61 -1.96
C TRP A 199 5.43 16.59 -3.20
N GLU A 200 4.96 15.40 -3.57
CA GLU A 200 3.83 15.21 -4.48
C GLU A 200 2.54 15.37 -3.69
N LYS A 201 1.75 16.39 -4.03
CA LYS A 201 0.52 16.74 -3.31
C LYS A 201 -0.70 16.14 -3.98
N GLU A 202 -1.43 15.32 -3.23
CA GLU A 202 -2.65 14.67 -3.70
C GLU A 202 -3.80 14.89 -2.70
N ARG A 203 -5.05 14.79 -3.17
CA ARG A 203 -6.22 14.74 -2.29
C ARG A 203 -6.71 13.31 -2.21
N LEU A 204 -6.91 12.84 -0.98
CA LEU A 204 -7.52 11.55 -0.72
C LEU A 204 -9.01 11.62 -1.01
N LEU A 205 -9.40 11.17 -2.20
CA LEU A 205 -10.81 11.00 -2.52
C LEU A 205 -11.37 9.68 -1.96
N GLN A 206 -10.48 8.77 -1.55
CA GLN A 206 -10.77 7.46 -0.98
C GLN A 206 -9.75 7.19 0.13
N ARG A 207 -10.15 6.35 1.09
CA ARG A 207 -9.22 5.88 2.13
C ARG A 207 -8.09 5.12 1.46
N GLU A 208 -6.85 5.55 1.68
CA GLU A 208 -5.68 4.90 1.08
C GLU A 208 -5.47 3.51 1.67
N GLU A 209 -4.96 2.60 0.83
CA GLU A 209 -4.28 1.40 1.28
C GLU A 209 -2.98 1.85 1.96
N ARG A 210 -2.87 1.55 3.27
CA ARG A 210 -1.82 2.08 4.14
C ARG A 210 -0.41 1.64 3.75
N TYR A 211 -0.22 0.60 2.96
CA TYR A 211 1.11 0.15 2.53
C TYR A 211 0.96 -0.65 1.23
N LYS A 212 1.85 -0.40 0.27
CA LYS A 212 1.86 -1.09 -1.03
C LYS A 212 3.01 -2.08 -1.03
N SER A 213 2.73 -3.38 -1.03
CA SER A 213 3.76 -4.42 -0.92
C SER A 213 4.36 -4.79 -2.28
N PRO A 214 5.67 -5.11 -2.36
CA PRO A 214 6.26 -5.69 -3.56
C PRO A 214 5.67 -7.07 -3.91
N ALA A 215 5.01 -7.75 -2.96
CA ALA A 215 4.33 -9.02 -3.18
C ALA A 215 2.94 -8.87 -3.80
N ASP A 216 2.25 -7.74 -3.58
CA ASP A 216 0.88 -7.51 -4.06
C ASP A 216 0.68 -7.79 -5.55
N PRO A 217 1.51 -7.24 -6.48
CA PRO A 217 1.32 -7.53 -7.88
C PRO A 217 1.57 -9.00 -8.22
N VAL A 218 2.46 -9.69 -7.50
CA VAL A 218 2.78 -11.11 -7.71
C VAL A 218 1.63 -11.99 -7.25
N ARG A 219 1.17 -11.81 -6.01
CA ARG A 219 0.00 -12.51 -5.44
C ARG A 219 -1.23 -12.32 -6.33
N ASN A 220 -1.54 -11.08 -6.69
CA ASN A 220 -2.69 -10.79 -7.54
C ASN A 220 -2.53 -11.37 -8.94
N PHE A 221 -1.32 -11.35 -9.51
CA PHE A 221 -1.07 -11.96 -10.81
C PHE A 221 -1.33 -13.46 -10.76
N ILE A 222 -0.73 -14.17 -9.79
CA ILE A 222 -0.87 -15.62 -9.62
C ILE A 222 -2.33 -16.02 -9.41
N HIS A 223 -3.03 -15.42 -8.45
CA HIS A 223 -4.45 -15.75 -8.22
C HIS A 223 -5.29 -15.55 -9.49
N ASN A 224 -5.13 -14.42 -10.19
CA ASN A 224 -5.89 -14.17 -11.41
C ASN A 224 -5.55 -15.17 -12.54
N ILE A 225 -4.33 -15.70 -12.59
CA ILE A 225 -3.96 -16.72 -13.58
C ILE A 225 -4.64 -18.06 -13.25
N TYR A 226 -4.59 -18.53 -12.00
CA TYR A 226 -5.24 -19.79 -11.62
C TYR A 226 -6.77 -19.72 -11.54
N ASP A 227 -7.34 -18.51 -11.41
CA ASP A 227 -8.78 -18.24 -11.53
C ASP A 227 -9.25 -18.10 -12.99
N ASN A 228 -8.38 -18.37 -13.98
CA ASN A 228 -8.65 -18.24 -15.40
C ASN A 228 -9.07 -16.81 -15.83
N GLN A 229 -8.45 -15.79 -15.22
CA GLN A 229 -8.67 -14.37 -15.48
C GLN A 229 -7.37 -13.66 -15.94
N PRO A 230 -6.70 -14.12 -17.02
CA PRO A 230 -5.39 -13.61 -17.43
C PRO A 230 -5.39 -12.12 -17.76
N GLN A 231 -6.50 -11.59 -18.29
CA GLN A 231 -6.63 -10.15 -18.57
C GLN A 231 -6.56 -9.29 -17.30
N LYS A 232 -7.05 -9.79 -16.15
CA LYS A 232 -6.91 -9.10 -14.87
C LYS A 232 -5.49 -9.22 -14.33
N ALA A 233 -4.84 -10.37 -14.52
CA ALA A 233 -3.44 -10.58 -14.14
C ALA A 233 -2.52 -9.52 -14.77
N PHE A 234 -2.69 -9.21 -16.06
CA PHE A 234 -1.89 -8.19 -16.76
C PHE A 234 -2.03 -6.77 -16.19
N LYS A 235 -3.04 -6.46 -15.37
CA LYS A 235 -3.12 -5.16 -14.67
C LYS A 235 -2.01 -4.98 -13.61
N ASN A 236 -1.44 -6.09 -13.15
CA ASN A 236 -0.31 -6.12 -12.22
C ASN A 236 1.05 -6.03 -12.93
N VAL A 237 1.06 -6.13 -14.26
CA VAL A 237 2.26 -5.96 -15.09
C VAL A 237 2.37 -4.49 -15.52
N LEU A 238 3.60 -3.97 -15.50
CA LEU A 238 3.91 -2.63 -15.97
C LEU A 238 3.46 -2.47 -17.43
N PRO A 239 2.67 -1.44 -17.81
CA PRO A 239 2.06 -1.34 -19.13
C PRO A 239 3.03 -1.58 -20.31
N LYS A 240 4.24 -1.00 -20.22
CA LYS A 240 5.28 -1.12 -21.28
C LYS A 240 5.89 -2.52 -21.41
N LYS A 241 5.67 -3.41 -20.45
CA LYS A 241 6.23 -4.77 -20.41
C LYS A 241 5.19 -5.86 -20.70
N ARG A 242 3.90 -5.52 -20.78
CA ARG A 242 2.80 -6.49 -20.98
C ARG A 242 3.00 -7.40 -22.19
N ASP A 243 3.47 -6.84 -23.30
CA ASP A 243 3.67 -7.59 -24.55
C ASP A 243 4.89 -8.53 -24.51
N HIS A 244 5.76 -8.37 -23.51
CA HIS A 244 7.01 -9.12 -23.36
C HIS A 244 6.94 -10.17 -22.25
N ILE A 245 5.88 -10.16 -21.42
CA ILE A 245 5.65 -11.19 -20.42
C ILE A 245 4.85 -12.31 -21.08
N SER A 246 5.55 -13.39 -21.43
CA SER A 246 4.89 -14.65 -21.78
C SER A 246 4.31 -15.25 -20.51
N LEU A 247 2.99 -15.44 -20.49
CA LEU A 247 2.36 -16.30 -19.50
C LEU A 247 2.88 -17.71 -19.78
N SER A 248 3.74 -18.25 -18.90
CA SER A 248 3.90 -19.70 -18.84
C SER A 248 2.50 -20.30 -18.66
N VAL A 249 2.22 -21.40 -19.36
CA VAL A 249 0.96 -22.13 -19.15
C VAL A 249 0.95 -22.51 -17.67
N PRO A 250 -0.01 -22.02 -16.87
CA PRO A 250 -0.05 -22.33 -15.44
C PRO A 250 -0.14 -23.84 -15.27
N ASN A 251 0.45 -24.35 -14.18
CA ASN A 251 0.33 -25.77 -13.87
C ASN A 251 -1.16 -26.18 -13.86
N GLN A 252 -1.52 -27.09 -14.77
CA GLN A 252 -2.90 -27.54 -14.97
C GLN A 252 -3.46 -28.19 -13.70
N ASP A 253 -2.61 -28.81 -12.89
CA ASP A 253 -2.99 -29.50 -11.66
C ASP A 253 -3.45 -28.56 -10.55
N LEU A 254 -3.15 -27.26 -10.67
CA LEU A 254 -3.51 -26.21 -9.72
C LEU A 254 -4.71 -25.36 -10.17
N LEU A 255 -5.16 -25.49 -11.43
CA LEU A 255 -6.27 -24.70 -11.96
C LEU A 255 -7.57 -24.95 -11.19
N GLY A 256 -8.19 -23.89 -10.69
CA GLY A 256 -9.45 -23.95 -9.93
C GLY A 256 -9.34 -24.55 -8.52
N LYS A 257 -8.12 -24.83 -8.04
CA LYS A 257 -7.87 -25.27 -6.67
C LYS A 257 -7.58 -24.10 -5.74
N ASN A 258 -7.70 -24.33 -4.43
CA ASN A 258 -7.21 -23.39 -3.44
C ASN A 258 -5.68 -23.44 -3.40
N ILE A 259 -5.03 -22.37 -3.84
CA ILE A 259 -3.57 -22.29 -3.91
C ILE A 259 -3.00 -21.61 -2.67
N GLN A 260 -1.82 -22.05 -2.26
CA GLN A 260 -0.96 -21.40 -1.28
C GLN A 260 0.31 -20.92 -1.97
N MET A 261 0.83 -19.79 -1.49
CA MET A 261 2.08 -19.21 -1.96
C MET A 261 3.03 -19.08 -0.78
N GLU A 262 4.29 -19.41 -1.01
CA GLU A 262 5.40 -19.05 -0.16
C GLU A 262 6.51 -18.48 -1.04
N GLY A 263 7.38 -17.65 -0.49
CA GLY A 263 8.40 -17.03 -1.32
C GLY A 263 9.51 -16.39 -0.52
N SER A 264 10.46 -15.82 -1.25
CA SER A 264 11.51 -14.99 -0.70
C SER A 264 11.68 -13.74 -1.53
N LEU A 265 12.18 -12.70 -0.87
CA LEU A 265 12.39 -11.39 -1.42
C LEU A 265 13.88 -11.06 -1.41
N SER A 266 14.36 -10.48 -2.50
CA SER A 266 15.68 -9.86 -2.56
C SER A 266 15.59 -8.52 -3.27
N TRP A 267 16.47 -7.60 -2.90
CA TRP A 267 16.58 -6.30 -3.53
C TRP A 267 17.77 -6.27 -4.48
N ILE A 268 17.56 -5.67 -5.65
CA ILE A 268 18.53 -5.52 -6.72
C ILE A 268 18.58 -4.05 -7.09
N ASP A 269 19.76 -3.47 -7.01
CA ASP A 269 19.96 -2.05 -7.31
C ASP A 269 19.55 -1.70 -8.74
N VAL A 270 20.00 -2.49 -9.73
CA VAL A 270 19.69 -2.28 -11.15
C VAL A 270 19.35 -3.59 -11.85
N PHE A 271 18.22 -3.63 -12.56
CA PHE A 271 17.85 -4.76 -13.42
C PHE A 271 17.13 -4.26 -14.68
N GLU A 272 17.61 -4.65 -15.87
CA GLU A 272 16.98 -4.30 -17.16
C GLU A 272 16.68 -2.80 -17.35
N GLY A 273 17.56 -1.94 -16.81
CA GLY A 273 17.43 -0.48 -16.86
C GLY A 273 16.48 0.14 -15.83
N TYR A 274 15.92 -0.66 -14.92
CA TYR A 274 15.15 -0.20 -13.76
C TYR A 274 16.02 -0.17 -12.51
N LEU A 275 15.81 0.84 -11.68
CA LEU A 275 16.45 0.97 -10.36
C LEU A 275 15.53 0.41 -9.27
N ASN A 276 16.11 -0.01 -8.14
CA ASN A 276 15.39 -0.46 -6.94
C ASN A 276 14.37 -1.56 -7.23
N VAL A 277 14.87 -2.63 -7.86
CA VAL A 277 14.04 -3.75 -8.30
C VAL A 277 13.98 -4.80 -7.20
N TYR A 278 12.76 -5.26 -6.93
CA TYR A 278 12.52 -6.40 -6.07
C TYR A 278 12.48 -7.67 -6.90
N ARG A 279 13.34 -8.63 -6.57
CA ARG A 279 13.19 -10.01 -7.05
C ARG A 279 12.39 -10.79 -6.03
N VAL A 280 11.28 -11.33 -6.48
CA VAL A 280 10.35 -12.15 -5.72
C VAL A 280 10.44 -13.58 -6.26
N ASP A 281 11.08 -14.46 -5.51
CA ASP A 281 11.04 -15.89 -5.79
C ASP A 281 9.81 -16.47 -5.10
N THR A 282 9.01 -17.23 -5.84
CA THR A 282 7.70 -17.70 -5.41
C THR A 282 7.55 -19.17 -5.70
N GLU A 283 7.08 -19.88 -4.68
CA GLU A 283 6.70 -21.28 -4.69
C GLU A 283 5.18 -21.36 -4.56
N ILE A 284 4.55 -22.13 -5.44
CA ILE A 284 3.09 -22.24 -5.54
C ILE A 284 2.72 -23.70 -5.39
N GLY A 285 1.72 -23.98 -4.57
CA GLY A 285 1.21 -25.33 -4.35
C GLY A 285 -0.26 -25.30 -3.96
N GLU A 286 -0.85 -26.49 -3.85
CA GLU A 286 -2.18 -26.64 -3.27
C GLU A 286 -2.12 -26.34 -1.78
N PHE A 287 -3.14 -25.66 -1.25
CA PHE A 287 -3.23 -25.35 0.17
C PHE A 287 -3.21 -26.64 1.01
N SER A 288 -2.40 -26.65 2.06
CA SER A 288 -2.23 -27.80 2.95
C SER A 288 -2.05 -27.32 4.38
N GLU A 289 -2.87 -27.83 5.30
CA GLU A 289 -2.77 -27.49 6.73
C GLU A 289 -1.54 -28.12 7.42
N ASN A 290 -0.97 -29.19 6.84
CA ASN A 290 0.11 -29.95 7.45
C ASN A 290 1.48 -29.48 6.97
N ASN A 291 1.73 -29.63 5.66
CA ASN A 291 3.00 -29.32 5.03
C ASN A 291 2.73 -28.76 3.63
N PHE A 292 3.26 -27.57 3.35
CA PHE A 292 3.25 -26.99 2.02
C PHE A 292 4.22 -27.75 1.11
N ILE A 293 3.73 -28.23 -0.04
CA ILE A 293 4.53 -28.91 -1.05
C ILE A 293 4.48 -28.06 -2.33
N PRO A 294 5.60 -27.45 -2.74
CA PRO A 294 5.62 -26.60 -3.93
C PRO A 294 5.49 -27.45 -5.20
N GLN A 295 4.58 -27.06 -6.08
CA GLN A 295 4.30 -27.70 -7.37
C GLN A 295 4.75 -26.85 -8.56
N GLU A 296 4.89 -25.53 -8.38
CA GLU A 296 5.40 -24.61 -9.38
C GLU A 296 6.31 -23.57 -8.71
N LYS A 297 7.40 -23.19 -9.39
CA LYS A 297 8.33 -22.17 -8.92
C LYS A 297 8.53 -21.10 -9.98
N LEU A 298 8.34 -19.84 -9.59
CA LEU A 298 8.41 -18.68 -10.47
C LEU A 298 9.25 -17.58 -9.83
N THR A 299 10.01 -16.87 -10.64
CA THR A 299 10.72 -15.65 -10.22
C THR A 299 10.10 -14.45 -10.91
N PHE A 300 9.66 -13.48 -10.12
CA PHE A 300 9.16 -12.19 -10.58
C PHE A 300 10.15 -11.09 -10.24
N TYR A 301 10.14 -10.04 -11.06
CA TYR A 301 10.83 -8.80 -10.78
C TYR A 301 9.80 -7.69 -10.74
N THR A 302 9.76 -6.93 -9.66
CA THR A 302 8.79 -5.86 -9.44
C THR A 302 9.49 -4.53 -9.21
N VAL A 303 8.87 -3.46 -9.71
CA VAL A 303 9.32 -2.08 -9.53
C VAL A 303 8.12 -1.23 -9.14
N ARG A 304 8.38 -0.13 -8.43
CA ARG A 304 7.37 0.87 -8.12
C ARG A 304 7.12 1.77 -9.35
N ASP A 305 5.86 1.99 -9.70
CA ASP A 305 5.45 2.94 -10.73
C ASP A 305 5.33 4.37 -10.17
N GLN A 306 4.99 5.33 -11.03
CA GLN A 306 4.87 6.76 -10.65
C GLN A 306 3.75 7.00 -9.63
N ASP A 307 2.74 6.14 -9.59
CA ASP A 307 1.63 6.22 -8.63
C ASP A 307 2.01 5.58 -7.27
N GLY A 308 3.24 5.07 -7.14
CA GLY A 308 3.75 4.34 -5.99
C GLY A 308 3.31 2.87 -5.93
N ASN A 309 2.66 2.33 -6.95
CA ASN A 309 2.22 0.94 -6.97
C ASN A 309 3.32 0.03 -7.49
N TYR A 310 3.51 -1.13 -6.84
CA TYR A 310 4.40 -2.14 -7.39
C TYR A 310 3.78 -2.81 -8.62
N LYS A 311 4.61 -3.03 -9.65
CA LYS A 311 4.26 -3.67 -10.92
C LYS A 311 5.32 -4.67 -11.32
N ILE A 312 4.90 -5.80 -11.88
CA ILE A 312 5.79 -6.79 -12.47
C ILE A 312 6.40 -6.23 -13.75
N ILE A 313 7.73 -6.33 -13.87
CA ILE A 313 8.49 -5.93 -15.06
C ILE A 313 9.09 -7.10 -15.82
N TYR A 314 9.26 -8.24 -15.14
CA TYR A 314 9.81 -9.46 -15.72
C TYR A 314 9.35 -10.69 -14.94
N LEU A 315 9.20 -11.82 -15.65
CA LEU A 315 8.82 -13.11 -15.12
C LEU A 315 9.74 -14.17 -15.73
N LYS A 316 10.27 -15.05 -14.89
CA LYS A 316 11.09 -16.19 -15.30
C LYS A 316 10.59 -17.46 -14.60
N PRO A 317 10.22 -18.52 -15.32
CA PRO A 317 10.04 -19.85 -14.72
C PRO A 317 11.35 -20.31 -14.10
N GLN A 318 11.31 -20.87 -12.89
CA GLN A 318 12.45 -21.62 -12.37
C GLN A 318 12.40 -23.03 -12.96
N GLY A 319 13.45 -23.39 -13.69
CA GLY A 319 13.58 -24.69 -14.35
C GLY A 319 14.02 -25.80 -13.42
#